data_AF-A0AAN1IDZ2-F1
#
_entry.id   AF-A0AAN1IDZ2-F1
#
_cell.length_a   1.000
_cell.length_b   1.000
_cell.length_c   1.000
_cell.angle_alpha   90.00
_cell.angle_beta   90.00
_cell.angle_gamma   90.00
#
_symmetry.space_group_name_H-M   'P 1'
#
loop_
_entity.id
_entity.type
_entity.pdbx_description
1 polymer ?
#
loop_
_entity_poly.entity_id
_entity_poly.type
_entity_poly.pdbx_seq_one_letter_code
_entity_poly.pdbx_strand_id
1 'polypeptide(L)' 'MNSIKVWGINKECDTYDISIETSESVSPAMLHTTARLMERTRMHRIHNLSINDEGADDEQ' A
#
# COMPACT_ATOMS: atom_id res chain seq x y z
N MET A 1 -1.82 -0.06 -18.03
CA MET A 1 -2.87 -0.42 -17.05
C MET A 1 -2.18 -0.47 -15.72
N ASN A 2 -2.59 0.37 -14.78
CA ASN A 2 -1.84 0.59 -13.54
C ASN A 2 -1.96 -0.66 -12.66
N SER A 3 -0.81 -1.25 -12.35
CA SER A 3 -0.73 -2.37 -11.42
C SER A 3 -0.57 -1.81 -10.01
N ILE A 4 -1.45 -2.21 -9.11
CA ILE A 4 -1.31 -1.95 -7.67
C ILE A 4 -1.18 -3.29 -6.99
N LYS A 5 -0.05 -3.52 -6.31
CA LYS A 5 0.14 -4.67 -5.44
C LYS A 5 0.10 -4.19 -4.00
N VAL A 6 -0.73 -4.86 -3.19
CA VAL A 6 -0.81 -4.62 -1.75
C VAL A 6 -0.50 -5.92 -1.05
N TRP A 7 0.45 -5.89 -0.14
CA TRP A 7 0.70 -6.99 0.77
C TRP A 7 0.71 -6.49 2.21
N GLY A 8 0.25 -7.35 3.10
CA GLY A 8 0.28 -7.13 4.54
C GLY A 8 0.98 -8.29 5.21
N ILE A 9 2.02 -8.00 5.98
CA ILE A 9 2.68 -8.99 6.83
C ILE A 9 2.09 -8.85 8.22
N ASN A 10 1.40 -9.90 8.70
CA ASN A 10 0.89 -9.94 10.06
C ASN A 10 2.06 -9.94 11.05
N LYS A 11 1.99 -9.02 12.00
CA LYS A 11 2.82 -8.91 13.19
C LYS A 11 2.02 -9.37 14.40
N GLU A 12 2.64 -9.31 15.57
CA GLU A 12 1.96 -9.56 16.83
C GLU A 12 0.70 -8.69 17.01
N CYS A 13 -0.31 -9.24 17.68
CA CYS A 13 -1.57 -8.56 18.02
C CYS A 13 -2.44 -8.07 16.84
N ASP A 14 -2.47 -8.84 15.75
CA ASP A 14 -3.28 -8.55 14.54
C ASP A 14 -2.91 -7.23 13.87
N THR A 15 -1.67 -6.79 14.04
CA THR A 15 -1.14 -5.57 13.43
C THR A 15 -0.45 -5.94 12.11
N TYR A 16 -0.51 -5.09 11.10
CA TYR A 16 0.04 -5.38 9.77
C TYR A 16 1.03 -4.30 9.35
N ASP A 17 2.21 -4.73 8.88
CA ASP A 17 3.06 -3.89 8.04
C ASP A 17 2.55 -4.03 6.61
N ILE A 18 2.13 -2.90 6.03
CA ILE A 18 1.54 -2.86 4.71
C ILE A 18 2.49 -2.17 3.77
N SER A 19 2.71 -2.76 2.59
CA SER A 19 3.36 -2.03 1.51
C SER A 19 2.54 -2.07 0.24
N ILE A 20 2.52 -0.92 -0.41
CA ILE A 20 1.83 -0.68 -1.67
C ILE A 20 2.91 -0.44 -2.72
N GLU A 21 2.98 -1.32 -3.71
CA GLU A 21 3.81 -1.17 -4.89
C GLU A 21 2.96 -0.69 -6.06
N THR A 22 3.43 0.37 -6.73
CA THR A 22 2.81 0.89 -7.94
C THR A 22 3.86 1.28 -8.97
N SER A 23 3.56 1.02 -10.24
CA SER A 23 4.43 1.32 -11.38
C SER A 23 4.32 2.78 -11.86
N GLU A 24 3.46 3.57 -11.24
CA GLU A 24 3.22 4.98 -11.59
C GLU A 24 3.06 5.80 -10.32
N SER A 25 3.22 7.12 -10.42
CA SER A 25 3.06 8.03 -9.28
C SER A 25 1.70 7.85 -8.60
N VAL A 26 1.71 7.95 -7.27
CA VAL A 26 0.53 7.66 -6.46
C VAL A 26 -0.52 8.75 -6.60
N SER A 27 -1.72 8.38 -7.07
CA SER A 27 -2.87 9.29 -7.07
C SER A 27 -3.78 9.09 -5.86
N PRO A 28 -4.55 10.13 -5.44
CA PRO A 28 -5.52 10.02 -4.36
C PRO A 28 -6.58 8.92 -4.58
N ALA A 29 -6.98 8.69 -5.84
CA ALA A 29 -7.94 7.64 -6.19
C ALA A 29 -7.38 6.23 -5.94
N MET A 30 -6.08 6.03 -6.15
CA MET A 30 -5.41 4.76 -5.85
C MET A 30 -5.35 4.50 -4.35
N LEU A 31 -5.00 5.52 -3.55
CA LEU A 31 -5.01 5.42 -2.09
C LEU A 31 -6.39 5.08 -1.54
N HIS A 32 -7.43 5.68 -2.10
CA HIS A 32 -8.80 5.37 -1.71
C HIS A 32 -9.20 3.93 -2.08
N THR A 33 -8.68 3.42 -3.19
CA THR A 33 -8.93 2.05 -3.63
C THR A 33 -8.19 1.03 -2.76
N THR A 34 -6.93 1.30 -2.40
CA THR A 34 -6.14 0.44 -1.51
C THR A 34 -6.70 0.44 -0.08
N ALA A 35 -7.15 1.57 0.44
CA ALA A 35 -7.85 1.63 1.72
C ALA A 35 -9.09 0.71 1.74
N ARG A 36 -9.91 0.76 0.68
CA ARG A 36 -11.10 -0.10 0.56
C ARG A 36 -10.76 -1.60 0.43
N LEU A 37 -9.64 -1.93 -0.20
CA LEU A 37 -9.10 -3.29 -0.24
C LEU A 37 -8.70 -3.77 1.16
N MET A 38 -8.02 -2.93 1.93
CA MET A 38 -7.59 -3.24 3.29
C MET A 38 -8.76 -3.43 4.26
N GLU A 39 -9.84 -2.67 4.10
CA GLU A 39 -11.08 -2.87 4.86
C GLU A 39 -11.68 -4.27 4.61
N ARG A 40 -11.60 -4.76 3.37
CA ARG A 40 -12.12 -6.09 2.99
C ARG A 40 -11.25 -7.25 3.47
N THR A 41 -9.94 -7.05 3.57
CA THR A 41 -8.97 -8.08 3.97
C THR A 41 -8.71 -8.16 5.46
N ARG A 42 -9.47 -7.42 6.27
CA ARG A 42 -9.32 -7.31 7.72
C ARG A 42 -7.99 -6.75 8.21
N MET A 43 -7.29 -6.01 7.36
CA MET A 43 -6.02 -5.34 7.68
C MET A 43 -6.28 -3.98 8.35
N HIS A 44 -6.99 -3.99 9.48
CA HIS A 44 -7.52 -2.77 10.12
C HIS A 44 -6.50 -2.08 11.03
N ARG A 45 -5.59 -2.86 11.62
CA ARG A 45 -4.56 -2.37 12.54
C ARG A 45 -3.26 -2.28 11.78
N ILE A 46 -2.95 -1.08 11.31
CA ILE A 46 -1.73 -0.81 10.55
C ILE A 46 -0.64 -0.42 11.54
N HIS A 47 0.47 -1.15 11.54
CA HIS A 47 1.65 -0.79 12.31
C HIS A 47 2.49 0.21 11.53
N ASN A 48 2.74 -0.14 10.27
CA ASN A 48 3.49 0.68 9.34
C ASN A 48 2.86 0.61 7.95
N LEU A 49 2.94 1.72 7.20
CA LEU A 49 2.49 1.82 5.82
C LEU A 49 3.62 2.41 4.97
N SER A 50 4.11 1.62 4.01
CA SER A 50 5.08 2.08 3.00
C SER A 50 4.41 2.12 1.64
N ILE A 51 4.69 3.17 0.88
CA ILE A 51 4.23 3.28 -0.51
C ILE A 51 5.47 3.47 -1.36
N ASN A 52 5.72 2.51 -2.23
CA ASN A 52 6.84 2.53 -3.15
C ASN A 52 6.26 2.71 -4.55
N ASP A 53 6.49 3.88 -5.13
CA ASP A 53 6.22 4.10 -6.54
C ASP A 53 7.53 4.07 -7.33
N GLU A 54 7.54 3.33 -8.44
CA GLU A 54 8.66 3.35 -9.39
C GLU A 54 8.78 4.71 -10.13
N GLY A 55 7.94 5.68 -9.80
CA GLY A 55 7.96 7.04 -10.35
C GLY A 55 8.91 8.00 -9.63
N ALA A 56 9.54 7.58 -8.53
CA ALA A 56 10.63 8.30 -7.90
C ALA A 56 11.98 7.69 -8.30
N ASP A 57 12.27 7.69 -9.60
CA ASP A 57 13.67 7.63 -10.05
C ASP A 57 14.30 8.95 -9.61
N ASP A 58 15.31 8.86 -8.75
CA ASP A 58 16.17 9.96 -8.36
C ASP A 58 16.58 10.81 -9.58
N GLU A 59 15.95 11.97 -9.78
CA GLU A 59 16.63 13.07 -10.46
C GLU A 59 17.72 13.60 -9.50
N GLN A 60 18.91 12.97 -9.61
CA GLN A 60 20.28 13.38 -9.26
C GLN A 60 20.54 14.33 -8.07
#